data_AF-A0A1G3XY59-F1
#
_entry.id   AF-A0A1G3XY59-F1
#
_cell.length_a   1.000
_cell.length_b   1.000
_cell.length_c   1.000
_cell.angle_alpha   90.00
_cell.angle_beta   90.00
_cell.angle_gamma   90.00
#
_symmetry.space_group_name_H-M   'P 1'
#
loop_
_entity.id
_entity.type
_entity.pdbx_description
1 polymer ?
#
loop_
_entity_poly.entity_id
_entity_poly.type
_entity_poly.pdbx_seq_one_letter_code
_entity_poly.pdbx_strand_id
1 'polypeptide(L)' 'MTWTAENRWKPFCSERCKLIDLGQWATEKYRVPVAPGPEESETPDEDGRPQ' A
#
# COMPACT_ATOMS: atom_id res chain seq x y z
N MET A 1 -5.62 12.99 -22.66
CA MET A 1 -5.52 11.55 -22.95
C MET A 1 -6.91 10.95 -22.94
N THR A 2 -7.18 10.00 -23.83
CA THR A 2 -8.52 9.44 -24.00
C THR A 2 -8.58 8.05 -23.38
N TRP A 3 -9.65 7.74 -22.63
CA TRP A 3 -9.87 6.42 -22.02
C TRP A 3 -10.41 5.45 -23.08
N THR A 4 -9.51 4.92 -23.93
CA THR A 4 -9.84 3.94 -24.99
C THR A 4 -9.24 2.58 -24.66
N ALA A 5 -9.77 1.50 -25.24
CA ALA A 5 -9.27 0.14 -25.08
C ALA A 5 -7.75 0.04 -25.36
N GLU A 6 -7.29 0.72 -26.39
CA GLU A 6 -5.91 0.70 -26.93
C GLU A 6 -4.89 1.47 -26.09
N ASN A 7 -5.32 2.27 -25.11
CA ASN A 7 -4.39 3.03 -24.29
C ASN A 7 -3.59 2.11 -23.35
N ARG A 8 -2.31 1.89 -23.72
CA ARG A 8 -1.36 1.04 -22.97
C ARG A 8 -1.04 1.53 -21.56
N TRP A 9 -1.32 2.79 -21.23
CA TRP A 9 -0.97 3.36 -19.94
C TRP A 9 -2.03 3.13 -18.88
N LYS A 10 -3.22 2.66 -19.25
CA LYS A 10 -4.27 2.32 -18.28
C LYS A 10 -3.73 1.31 -17.25
N PRO A 11 -4.06 1.47 -15.97
CA PRO A 11 -5.04 2.42 -15.40
C PRO A 11 -4.55 3.86 -15.25
N PHE A 12 -3.30 4.16 -15.61
CA PHE A 12 -2.67 5.47 -15.42
C PHE A 12 -2.82 6.39 -16.61
N CYS A 13 -2.47 7.65 -16.34
CA CYS A 13 -2.59 8.71 -17.31
C CYS A 13 -1.49 8.70 -18.39
N SER A 14 -0.33 8.18 -18.01
CA SER A 14 0.92 8.20 -18.75
C SER A 14 1.94 7.33 -17.99
N GLU A 15 3.11 7.12 -18.60
CA GLU A 15 4.25 6.51 -17.92
C GLU A 15 4.64 7.24 -16.63
N ARG A 16 4.65 8.57 -16.67
CA ARG A 16 4.99 9.41 -15.52
C ARG A 16 4.04 9.15 -14.36
N CYS A 17 2.73 9.09 -14.61
CA CYS A 17 1.73 8.77 -13.59
C CYS A 17 1.97 7.39 -12.96
N LYS A 18 2.30 6.37 -13.78
CA LYS A 18 2.63 5.01 -13.30
C LYS A 18 3.86 5.01 -12.38
N LEU A 19 4.92 5.72 -12.76
CA LEU A 19 6.16 5.77 -11.96
C LEU A 19 5.97 6.51 -10.64
N ILE A 20 5.15 7.56 -10.62
CA ILE A 20 4.83 8.29 -9.39
C ILE A 20 4.10 7.38 -8.40
N ASP A 21 3.06 6.67 -8.87
CA ASP A 21 2.30 5.73 -8.04
C ASP A 21 3.21 4.65 -7.45
N LEU A 22 4.05 4.04 -8.28
CA LEU A 22 5.06 3.08 -7.84
C LEU A 22 5.99 3.67 -6.77
N GLY A 23 6.42 4.93 -6.94
CA GLY A 23 7.22 5.62 -5.95
C GLY A 23 6.50 5.86 -4.62
N GLN A 24 5.20 6.16 -4.63
CA GLN A 24 4.41 6.30 -3.40
C GLN A 24 4.32 4.99 -2.63
N TRP A 25 4.15 3.86 -3.33
CA TRP A 25 4.21 2.53 -2.73
C TRP A 25 5.59 2.22 -2.14
N ALA A 26 6.65 2.43 -2.93
CA ALA A 26 8.03 2.14 -2.51
C ALA A 26 8.50 3.01 -1.32
N THR A 27 7.90 4.18 -1.13
CA THR A 27 8.21 5.10 -0.01
C THR A 27 7.20 5.01 1.13
N GLU A 28 6.35 3.99 1.14
CA GLU A 28 5.33 3.74 2.18
C GLU A 28 4.39 4.93 2.43
N LYS A 29 4.19 5.79 1.42
CA LYS A 29 3.26 6.91 1.52
C LYS A 29 1.81 6.45 1.49
N TYR A 30 1.53 5.34 0.81
CA TYR A 30 0.26 4.64 0.92
C TYR A 30 0.29 3.69 2.12
N ARG A 31 -0.54 3.99 3.12
CA ARG A 31 -0.76 3.13 4.28
C ARG A 31 -2.24 3.09 4.63
N VAL A 32 -2.71 1.93 5.09
CA VAL A 32 -4.04 1.81 5.68
C VAL A 32 -3.93 2.24 7.15
N PRO A 33 -4.69 3.26 7.59
CA PRO A 33 -4.70 3.63 9.00
C PRO A 33 -5.28 2.47 9.83
N VAL A 34 -4.60 2.12 10.90
CA VAL A 34 -5.12 1.18 11.89
C VAL A 34 -5.97 2.01 12.84
N ALA A 35 -7.25 1.66 13.00
CA ALA A 35 -8.05 2.21 14.09
C ALA A 35 -7.37 1.85 15.41
N PRO A 36 -7.28 2.77 16.39
CA PRO A 36 -6.77 2.39 17.70
C PRO A 36 -7.66 1.25 18.23
N GLY A 37 -7.11 0.04 18.26
CA GLY A 37 -7.75 -1.07 18.95
C GLY A 37 -7.78 -0.76 20.45
N PRO A 38 -8.66 -1.40 21.23
CA PRO A 38 -8.34 -1.59 22.65
C PRO A 38 -6.94 -2.20 22.72
N GLU A 39 -6.15 -1.74 23.69
CA GLU A 39 -4.72 -2.04 23.87
C GLU A 39 -4.23 -3.37 23.27
N GLU A 40 -3.08 -3.32 22.58
CA GLU A 40 -2.33 -4.45 22.02
C GLU A 40 -2.63 -5.75 22.78
N SER A 41 -3.48 -6.60 22.20
CA SER A 41 -3.49 -8.00 22.58
C SER A 41 -2.13 -8.53 22.14
N GLU A 42 -1.24 -8.68 23.11
CA GLU A 42 0.03 -9.38 23.00
C GLU A 42 -0.22 -10.65 22.17
N THR A 43 0.26 -10.68 20.92
CA THR A 43 0.31 -11.94 20.19
C THR A 43 1.40 -12.75 20.85
N PRO A 44 1.12 -13.93 21.43
CA PRO A 44 2.17 -14.79 21.96
C PRO A 44 3.13 -15.11 20.83
N ASP A 45 4.43 -14.86 21.06
CA ASP A 45 5.47 -15.37 20.17
C ASP A 45 5.32 -16.91 20.07
N GLU A 46 5.48 -17.47 18.88
CA GLU A 46 5.43 -18.92 18.60
C GLU A 46 6.59 -19.71 19.24
N ASP A 47 7.19 -19.22 20.34
CA ASP A 47 8.11 -19.97 21.20
C ASP A 47 7.73 -19.91 22.69
N GLY A 48 6.57 -19.36 23.06
CA GLY A 48 5.96 -19.57 24.37
C GLY A 48 6.77 -19.11 25.59
N ARG A 49 7.74 -18.19 25.44
CA ARG A 49 8.47 -17.60 26.57
C ARG A 49 7.99 -16.17 26.85
N PRO A 50 7.41 -15.88 28.03
CA PRO A 50 7.11 -14.50 28.40
C PRO A 50 8.40 -13.71 28.61
N GLN A 51 8.39 -12.40 28.30
CA GLN A 51 9.46 -11.47 28.68
C GLN A 51 9.43 -11.20 30.18
#